data_AF-A0A819KEU8-F1
#
_entry.id   AF-A0A819KEU8-F1
#
_cell.length_a   1.000
_cell.length_b   1.000
_cell.length_c   1.000
_cell.angle_alpha   90.00
_cell.angle_beta   90.00
_cell.angle_gamma   90.00
#
_symmetry.space_group_name_H-M   'P 1'
#
loop_
_entity.id
_entity.type
_entity.pdbx_description
1 polymer ?
#
loop_
_entity_poly.entity_id
_entity_poly.type
_entity_poly.pdbx_seq_one_letter_code
_entity_poly.pdbx_strand_id
1 'polypeptide(L)' 'AIARSCLTRLDNTLIRMESTGHDFRLRAADAKLPYPTRTEWETFLRESKSMNEPKPGERADTIHIEGLPIRWFQ' A
#
# COMPACT_ATOMS: atom_id res chain seq x y z
N ALA A 1 -4.34 -3.03 -16.43
CA ALA A 1 -5.45 -2.81 -17.40
C ALA A 1 -6.74 -2.35 -16.71
N ILE A 2 -7.15 -2.97 -15.60
CA ILE A 2 -8.43 -2.67 -14.91
C ILE A 2 -8.52 -1.24 -14.36
N ALA A 3 -7.46 -0.73 -13.71
CA ALA A 3 -7.46 0.62 -13.13
C ALA A 3 -7.79 1.73 -14.15
N ARG A 4 -7.19 1.68 -15.35
CA ARG A 4 -7.50 2.63 -16.43
C ARG A 4 -8.94 2.52 -16.92
N SER A 5 -9.47 1.30 -17.01
CA SER A 5 -10.87 1.09 -17.41
C SER A 5 -11.85 1.67 -16.38
N CYS A 6 -11.55 1.57 -15.09
CA CYS A 6 -12.32 2.24 -14.04
C CYS A 6 -12.26 3.76 -14.20
N LEU A 7 -11.07 4.34 -14.38
CA LEU A 7 -10.90 5.78 -14.56
C LEU A 7 -11.74 6.31 -15.74
N THR A 8 -11.71 5.64 -16.89
CA THR A 8 -12.49 6.06 -18.07
C THR A 8 -14.00 5.98 -17.84
N ARG A 9 -14.46 5.07 -16.98
CA ARG A 9 -15.88 4.91 -16.66
C ARG A 9 -16.36 5.92 -15.62
N LEU A 10 -15.49 6.27 -14.68
CA LEU A 10 -15.79 7.23 -13.62
C LEU A 10 -15.66 8.68 -14.11
N ASP A 11 -14.74 8.96 -15.02
CA ASP A 11 -14.56 10.31 -15.56
C ASP A 11 -15.82 10.80 -16.28
N ASN A 12 -16.22 12.04 -16.01
CA ASN A 12 -17.44 12.68 -16.53
C ASN A 12 -18.79 12.05 -16.12
N THR A 13 -18.80 11.13 -15.17
CA THR A 13 -20.05 10.61 -14.60
C THR A 13 -20.73 11.69 -13.75
N LEU A 14 -22.04 11.86 -13.89
CA LEU A 14 -22.84 12.71 -13.02
C LEU A 14 -23.24 11.93 -11.76
N ILE A 15 -22.94 12.49 -10.59
CA ILE A 15 -23.35 11.94 -9.30
C ILE A 15 -24.23 12.96 -8.58
N ARG A 16 -25.35 12.49 -8.02
CA ARG A 16 -26.20 13.30 -7.15
C ARG A 16 -25.75 13.11 -5.71
N MET A 17 -25.39 14.18 -5.04
CA MET A 17 -25.07 14.12 -3.61
C MET A 17 -26.31 14.46 -2.80
N GLU A 18 -26.85 13.49 -2.05
CA GLU A 18 -28.02 13.68 -1.20
C GLU A 18 -27.83 14.80 -0.17
N SER A 19 -26.60 15.02 0.29
CA SER A 19 -26.24 16.05 1.26
C SER A 19 -26.38 17.48 0.73
N THR A 20 -26.34 17.69 -0.58
CA THR A 20 -26.41 19.02 -1.21
C THR A 20 -27.57 19.15 -2.18
N GLY A 21 -28.20 18.05 -2.60
CA GLY A 21 -29.29 18.02 -3.57
C GLY A 21 -28.87 18.37 -5.00
N HIS A 22 -27.57 18.52 -5.26
CA HIS A 22 -27.02 18.93 -6.55
C HIS A 22 -26.31 17.78 -7.27
N ASP A 23 -26.26 17.89 -8.61
CA ASP A 23 -25.54 16.98 -9.47
C ASP A 23 -24.13 17.51 -9.74
N PHE A 24 -23.12 16.67 -9.50
CA PHE A 24 -21.72 16.99 -9.72
C PHE A 24 -21.15 16.12 -10.83
N ARG A 25 -20.33 16.73 -11.67
CA ARG A 25 -19.56 16.01 -12.69
C ARG A 25 -18.25 15.52 -12.09
N LEU A 26 -18.09 14.21 -12.02
CA LEU A 26 -16.90 13.58 -11.49
C LEU A 26 -15.72 13.77 -12.46
N ARG A 27 -14.53 14.01 -11.91
CA ARG A 27 -13.27 13.92 -12.63
C ARG A 27 -12.42 12.83 -11.99
N ALA A 28 -11.99 11.87 -12.80
CA ALA A 28 -11.18 10.76 -12.34
C ALA A 28 -9.78 10.88 -12.94
N ALA A 29 -8.75 10.77 -12.11
CA ALA A 29 -7.36 10.84 -12.53
C ALA A 29 -6.51 9.83 -11.75
N ASP A 30 -5.37 9.46 -12.32
CA ASP A 30 -4.37 8.69 -11.60
C ASP A 30 -3.83 9.52 -10.44
N ALA A 31 -4.15 9.11 -9.22
CA ALA A 31 -3.53 9.67 -8.04
C ALA A 31 -2.11 9.09 -7.93
N LYS A 32 -1.11 9.98 -8.01
CA LYS A 32 0.24 9.62 -7.58
C LYS A 32 0.22 9.63 -6.06
N LEU A 33 -0.12 8.49 -5.46
CA LEU A 33 0.06 8.30 -4.03
C LEU A 33 1.52 8.62 -3.70
N PRO A 34 1.80 9.40 -2.64
CA PRO A 34 3.16 9.55 -2.15
C PRO A 34 3.63 8.15 -1.74
N TYR A 35 4.35 7.49 -2.64
CA TYR A 35 4.97 6.22 -2.33
C TYR A 35 6.27 6.53 -1.61
N PRO A 36 6.52 5.98 -0.41
CA PRO A 36 7.74 6.30 0.30
C PRO A 36 8.92 5.82 -0.52
N THR A 37 9.88 6.70 -0.70
CA THR A 37 11.20 6.37 -1.22
C THR A 37 11.85 5.32 -0.31
N ARG A 38 12.83 4.60 -0.86
CA ARG A 38 13.64 3.66 -0.07
C ARG A 38 14.22 4.33 1.19
N THR A 39 14.66 5.58 1.07
CA THR A 39 15.21 6.36 2.19
C THR A 39 14.18 6.66 3.27
N GLU A 40 12.94 6.98 2.88
CA GLU A 40 11.83 7.20 3.84
C GLU A 40 11.47 5.90 4.56
N TRP A 41 11.48 4.76 3.85
CA TRP A 41 11.32 3.44 4.45
C TRP A 41 12.44 3.12 5.44
N GLU A 42 13.71 3.28 5.04
CA GLU A 42 14.87 3.01 5.91
C GLU A 42 14.86 3.92 7.15
N THR A 43 14.44 5.18 7.00
CA THR A 43 14.30 6.12 8.12
C THR A 43 13.19 5.72 9.07
N PHE A 44 12.02 5.35 8.56
CA PHE A 44 10.91 4.84 9.36
C PHE A 44 11.30 3.59 10.15
N LEU A 45 11.95 2.63 9.50
CA LEU A 45 12.41 1.40 10.15
C LEU A 45 13.42 1.70 11.26
N ARG A 46 14.38 2.59 11.01
CA ARG A 46 15.38 3.02 12.00
C ARG A 46 14.77 3.72 13.22
N GLU A 47 13.73 4.53 13.01
CA GLU A 47 13.11 5.34 14.07
C GLU A 47 12.01 4.61 14.83
N SER A 48 11.47 3.52 14.28
CA SER A 48 10.43 2.72 14.91
C SER A 48 10.98 1.95 16.12
N LYS A 49 10.81 2.52 17.32
CA LYS A 49 11.28 1.92 18.59
C LYS A 49 10.68 0.53 18.89
N SER A 50 9.60 0.15 18.21
CA SER A 50 8.93 -1.14 18.37
C SER A 50 9.47 -2.23 17.44
N MET A 51 10.07 -1.90 16.28
CA MET A 51 10.61 -2.91 15.36
C MET A 51 12.12 -3.04 15.55
N ASN A 52 12.49 -3.88 16.51
CA ASN A 52 13.89 -4.12 16.84
C ASN A 52 14.51 -5.11 15.83
N GLU A 53 15.48 -4.62 15.06
CA GLU A 53 16.31 -5.42 14.14
C GLU A 53 16.94 -6.70 14.72
N PRO A 54 17.36 -6.78 16.00
CA PRO A 54 17.92 -8.02 16.54
C PRO A 54 16.88 -9.10 16.91
N LYS A 55 15.57 -8.85 16.77
CA LYS A 55 14.53 -9.84 17.09
C LYS A 55 13.93 -10.44 15.82
N PRO A 56 14.01 -11.78 15.63
CA PRO A 56 13.40 -12.44 14.48
C PRO A 56 11.89 -12.19 14.43
N GLY A 57 11.34 -11.88 13.25
CA GLY A 57 9.90 -11.82 13.00
C GLY A 57 9.18 -10.51 13.33
N GLU A 58 9.86 -9.50 13.90
CA GLU A 58 9.24 -8.19 14.21
C GLU A 58 9.23 -7.24 13.01
N ARG A 59 10.10 -7.45 12.01
CA ARG A 59 10.11 -6.68 10.77
C ARG A 59 9.31 -7.38 9.68
N ALA A 60 8.52 -6.61 8.92
CA ALA A 60 7.75 -7.12 7.79
C ALA A 60 8.61 -7.77 6.69
N ASP A 61 9.91 -7.45 6.60
CA ASP A 61 10.86 -8.04 5.66
C ASP A 61 11.64 -9.25 6.22
N THR A 62 11.40 -9.67 7.47
CA THR A 62 12.06 -10.85 8.07
C THR A 62 11.15 -12.07 8.00
N ILE A 63 11.57 -13.10 7.27
CA ILE A 63 10.93 -14.42 7.29
C ILE A 63 11.66 -15.28 8.33
N HIS A 64 11.01 -15.55 9.47
CA HIS A 64 11.49 -16.53 10.46
C HIS A 64 11.03 -17.92 10.04
N ILE A 65 11.97 -18.84 9.83
CA ILE A 65 11.67 -20.24 9.51
C ILE A 65 12.37 -21.13 10.54
N GLU A 66 11.59 -21.95 11.24
CA GLU A 66 12.07 -22.89 12.25
C GLU A 66 11.57 -24.32 12.00
N GLY A 67 12.25 -25.32 12.58
CA GLY A 67 11.84 -26.72 12.47
C GLY A 67 12.06 -27.38 11.11
N LEU A 68 12.88 -26.77 10.23
CA LEU A 68 13.19 -27.34 8.93
C LEU A 68 14.03 -28.63 9.05
N PRO A 69 13.65 -29.72 8.38
CA PRO A 69 14.49 -30.91 8.30
C PRO A 69 15.82 -30.57 7.62
N ILE A 70 16.93 -30.75 8.33
CA ILE A 70 18.30 -30.47 7.81
C ILE A 70 18.56 -31.19 6.48
N ARG A 71 17.90 -32.34 6.24
CA ARG A 71 18.01 -33.13 5.00
C ARG A 71 17.48 -32.41 3.74
N TRP A 72 16.72 -31.32 3.88
CA TRP A 72 16.23 -30.54 2.74
C TRP A 72 17.25 -29.55 2.19
N PHE A 73 18.31 -29.27 2.94
CA PHE A 73 19.39 -28.33 2.56
C PHE A 73 20.73 -29.05 2.29
N GLN A 74 20.70 -30.38 2.14
CA GLN A 74 21.84 -31.17 1.67
C GLN A 74 21.98 -31.10 0.15
#